data_AF-A0A258YJG9-F1
#
_entry.id   AF-A0A258YJG9-F1
#
_cell.length_a   1.000
_cell.length_b   1.000
_cell.length_c   1.000
_cell.angle_alpha   90.00
_cell.angle_beta   90.00
_cell.angle_gamma   90.00
#
_symmetry.space_group_name_H-M   'P 1'
#
loop_
_entity.id
_entity.type
_entity.pdbx_description
1 polymer ?
#
loop_
_entity_poly.entity_id
_entity_poly.type
_entity_poly.pdbx_seq_one_letter_code
_entity_poly.pdbx_strand_id
1 'polypeptide(L)'
;MIFMKKNMLFIAGLFSVLLFTSCAKEPANPGYAQYMFINAAPDVVAGLDFFVGDLKQNILPIAFGSNTGYNSTTPGTKEITVKFAGQPTIFSANKYNVSDLRDQPARYTLMAVNKLQNAELLWFQDNLTTPANDKAHLRIIHASADAPAINAFSGSSTTALYPAAISYKTATSFIALNATLRGTSYSIQIRNATTNAIIRSQPMTAVSGKIYTIVVRGAVTPSPWAPANTVSTTLVANN
;
A
#
# COMPACT_ATOMS: atom_id res chain seq x y z
N MET A 1 10.69 -77.30 64.87
CA MET A 1 9.39 -77.72 64.32
C MET A 1 8.37 -76.65 64.69
N ILE A 2 7.40 -76.41 63.81
CA ILE A 2 6.29 -75.44 63.87
C ILE A 2 6.52 -74.16 63.02
N PHE A 3 5.47 -73.88 62.25
CA PHE A 3 5.36 -73.24 60.95
C PHE A 3 4.74 -71.83 61.06
N MET A 4 4.80 -71.08 59.95
CA MET A 4 3.91 -69.95 59.55
C MET A 4 4.11 -68.61 60.29
N LYS A 5 4.01 -67.43 59.65
CA LYS A 5 3.16 -67.00 58.52
C LYS A 5 3.78 -65.77 57.80
N LYS A 6 3.54 -65.67 56.50
CA LYS A 6 4.00 -64.65 55.56
C LYS A 6 3.00 -63.49 55.53
N ASN A 7 3.38 -62.29 55.98
CA ASN A 7 2.55 -61.09 55.85
C ASN A 7 3.08 -60.18 54.74
N MET A 8 2.37 -60.21 53.62
CA MET A 8 2.54 -59.36 52.45
C MET A 8 1.79 -58.05 52.71
N LEU A 9 2.53 -56.94 52.89
CA LEU A 9 1.96 -55.59 52.97
C LEU A 9 2.23 -54.88 51.64
N PHE A 10 1.16 -54.69 50.86
CA PHE A 10 1.11 -53.83 49.69
C PHE A 10 1.12 -52.36 50.14
N ILE A 11 2.21 -51.63 49.88
CA ILE A 11 2.24 -50.18 50.00
C ILE A 11 1.79 -49.61 48.66
N ALA A 12 0.55 -49.14 48.60
CA ALA A 12 0.03 -48.34 47.50
C ALA A 12 0.71 -46.97 47.53
N GLY A 13 1.76 -46.80 46.71
CA GLY A 13 2.42 -45.51 46.51
C GLY A 13 1.51 -44.57 45.71
N LEU A 14 0.99 -43.55 46.37
CA LEU A 14 0.23 -42.46 45.75
C LEU A 14 1.20 -41.61 44.91
N PHE A 15 1.34 -41.94 43.64
CA PHE A 15 2.09 -41.17 42.66
C PHE A 15 1.28 -39.91 42.31
N SER A 16 1.49 -38.85 43.09
CA SER A 16 0.89 -37.53 42.82
C SER A 16 1.59 -36.93 41.60
N VAL A 17 0.98 -37.12 40.42
CA VAL A 17 1.40 -36.49 39.18
C VAL A 17 1.04 -35.00 39.27
N LEU A 18 2.04 -34.19 39.62
CA LEU A 18 1.98 -32.73 39.48
C LEU A 18 1.91 -32.39 37.99
N LEU A 19 0.69 -32.20 37.48
CA LEU A 19 0.45 -31.63 36.16
C LEU A 19 0.81 -30.14 36.24
N PHE A 20 2.05 -29.79 35.92
CA PHE A 20 2.42 -28.41 35.60
C PHE A 20 1.71 -28.03 34.29
N THR A 21 0.55 -27.42 34.41
CA THR A 21 -0.10 -26.71 33.31
C THR A 21 0.71 -25.44 33.04
N SER A 22 1.82 -25.60 32.32
CA SER A 22 2.49 -24.48 31.68
C SER A 22 1.50 -23.90 30.68
N CYS A 23 0.80 -22.83 31.08
CA CYS A 23 0.25 -21.88 30.12
C CYS A 23 1.45 -21.24 29.42
N ALA A 24 2.00 -21.93 28.42
CA ALA A 24 2.78 -21.27 27.39
C ALA A 24 1.84 -20.23 26.79
N LYS A 25 2.06 -18.97 27.14
CA LYS A 25 1.42 -17.85 26.47
C LYS A 25 1.80 -18.01 25.01
N GLU A 26 0.86 -18.48 24.19
CA GLU A 26 1.01 -18.56 22.73
C GLU A 26 1.73 -17.27 22.32
N PRO A 27 2.89 -17.36 21.63
CA PRO A 27 3.60 -16.16 21.21
C PRO A 27 2.58 -15.33 20.46
N ALA A 28 2.33 -14.11 20.93
CA ALA A 28 1.41 -13.21 20.26
C ALA A 28 1.88 -13.14 18.80
N ASN A 29 1.05 -13.66 17.88
CA ASN A 29 1.32 -13.54 16.45
C ASN A 29 1.63 -12.06 16.25
N PRO A 30 2.84 -11.67 15.82
CA PRO A 30 3.29 -10.28 15.88
C PRO A 30 2.46 -9.33 15.01
N GLY A 31 1.39 -9.83 14.38
CA GLY A 31 0.70 -9.22 13.27
C GLY A 31 1.63 -9.16 12.07
N TYR A 32 1.05 -9.07 10.89
CA TYR A 32 1.81 -8.72 9.71
C TYR A 32 1.05 -7.63 8.98
N ALA A 33 1.79 -6.71 8.41
CA ALA A 33 1.28 -5.61 7.62
C ALA A 33 2.04 -5.56 6.31
N GLN A 34 1.56 -4.77 5.37
CA GLN A 34 2.20 -4.62 4.07
C GLN A 34 2.23 -3.16 3.68
N TYR A 35 3.26 -2.78 2.94
CA TYR A 35 3.30 -1.49 2.27
C TYR A 35 3.67 -1.68 0.81
N MET A 36 3.22 -0.76 -0.03
CA MET A 36 3.71 -0.56 -1.38
C MET A 36 4.30 0.84 -1.46
N PHE A 37 5.52 0.96 -1.97
CA PHE A 37 6.12 2.26 -2.26
C PHE A 37 5.95 2.62 -3.73
N ILE A 38 5.56 3.86 -4.01
CA ILE A 38 5.46 4.43 -5.37
C ILE A 38 6.36 5.66 -5.46
N ASN A 39 7.22 5.72 -6.49
CA ASN A 39 7.93 6.95 -6.80
C ASN A 39 7.05 7.86 -7.68
N ALA A 40 6.51 8.92 -7.12
CA ALA A 40 5.77 9.97 -7.82
C ALA A 40 6.49 11.33 -7.79
N ALA A 41 7.78 11.36 -7.45
CA ALA A 41 8.61 12.56 -7.41
C ALA A 41 9.08 12.95 -8.83
N PRO A 42 8.61 14.07 -9.40
CA PRO A 42 8.78 14.39 -10.83
C PRO A 42 10.21 14.78 -11.23
N ASP A 43 11.11 15.06 -10.30
CA ASP A 43 12.48 15.48 -10.61
C ASP A 43 13.55 14.43 -10.28
N VAL A 44 13.13 13.21 -9.95
CA VAL A 44 14.04 12.09 -9.67
C VAL A 44 14.25 11.23 -10.92
N VAL A 45 15.34 11.48 -11.64
CA VAL A 45 15.65 10.77 -12.90
C VAL A 45 16.24 9.38 -12.67
N ALA A 46 17.20 9.26 -11.76
CA ALA A 46 17.90 7.99 -11.48
C ALA A 46 17.06 6.97 -10.69
N GLY A 47 15.88 7.37 -10.23
CA GLY A 47 15.03 6.60 -9.33
C GLY A 47 15.39 6.77 -7.85
N LEU A 48 14.62 6.09 -7.01
CA LEU A 48 14.73 6.14 -5.56
C LEU A 48 15.05 4.76 -4.99
N ASP A 49 15.76 4.74 -3.87
CA ASP A 49 15.91 3.60 -3.00
C ASP A 49 15.08 3.81 -1.74
N PHE A 50 14.34 2.78 -1.34
CA PHE A 50 13.39 2.83 -0.23
C PHE A 50 13.82 1.88 0.88
N PHE A 51 13.85 2.39 2.11
CA PHE A 51 14.36 1.72 3.29
C PHE A 51 13.32 1.72 4.42
N VAL A 52 13.28 0.62 5.15
CA VAL A 52 12.54 0.47 6.41
C VAL A 52 13.55 0.12 7.49
N GLY A 53 13.75 1.03 8.45
CA GLY A 53 14.96 1.05 9.25
C GLY A 53 16.18 1.16 8.34
N ASP A 54 17.17 0.28 8.55
CA ASP A 54 18.38 0.21 7.73
C ASP A 54 18.25 -0.72 6.51
N LEU A 55 17.14 -1.46 6.39
CA LEU A 55 16.97 -2.46 5.35
C LEU A 55 16.41 -1.83 4.07
N LYS A 56 17.18 -1.91 2.99
CA LYS A 56 16.74 -1.57 1.62
C LYS A 56 15.70 -2.58 1.14
N GLN A 57 14.59 -2.09 0.59
CA GLN A 57 13.43 -2.90 0.21
C GLN A 57 13.31 -3.15 -1.30
N ASN A 58 14.15 -2.51 -2.11
CA ASN A 58 14.18 -2.66 -3.56
C ASN A 58 15.53 -3.20 -4.04
N ILE A 59 15.52 -4.04 -5.08
CA ILE A 59 16.76 -4.52 -5.73
C ILE A 59 17.22 -3.50 -6.77
N LEU A 60 16.32 -3.11 -7.67
CA LEU A 60 16.56 -2.09 -8.69
C LEU A 60 16.02 -0.72 -8.23
N PRO A 61 16.63 0.40 -8.67
CA PRO A 61 16.09 1.74 -8.42
C PRO A 61 14.61 1.86 -8.80
N ILE A 62 13.81 2.42 -7.91
CA ILE A 62 12.39 2.64 -8.17
C ILE A 62 12.24 3.87 -9.06
N ALA A 63 12.11 3.63 -10.36
CA ALA A 63 11.95 4.69 -11.36
C ALA A 63 10.65 5.50 -11.17
N PHE A 64 10.62 6.72 -11.71
CA PHE A 64 9.44 7.58 -11.65
C PHE A 64 8.22 6.92 -12.30
N GLY A 65 7.14 6.79 -11.53
CA GLY A 65 5.91 6.10 -11.91
C GLY A 65 5.88 4.61 -11.64
N SER A 66 6.96 4.02 -11.14
CA SER A 66 7.05 2.61 -10.75
C SER A 66 6.72 2.42 -9.26
N ASN A 67 6.42 1.18 -8.90
CA ASN A 67 6.14 0.78 -7.53
C ASN A 67 6.84 -0.55 -7.18
N THR A 68 6.90 -0.85 -5.88
CA THR A 68 7.56 -2.06 -5.35
C THR A 68 6.67 -3.30 -5.30
N GLY A 69 5.38 -3.19 -5.62
CA GLY A 69 4.36 -4.11 -5.10
C GLY A 69 4.26 -4.04 -3.57
N TYR A 70 3.34 -4.82 -2.99
CA TYR A 70 3.23 -4.93 -1.55
C TYR A 70 4.32 -5.83 -0.97
N ASN A 71 5.13 -5.27 -0.07
CA ASN A 71 6.12 -5.99 0.72
C ASN A 71 5.66 -6.10 2.17
N SER A 72 5.99 -7.23 2.79
CA SER A 72 5.62 -7.51 4.17
C SER A 72 6.46 -6.71 5.17
N THR A 73 5.84 -6.35 6.29
CA THR A 73 6.49 -5.74 7.44
C THR A 73 5.76 -6.15 8.72
N THR A 74 6.35 -5.85 9.86
CA THR A 74 5.69 -6.01 11.15
C THR A 74 4.86 -4.78 11.50
N PRO A 75 3.83 -4.86 12.34
CA PRO A 75 3.20 -3.70 12.96
C PRO A 75 4.16 -2.85 13.81
N GLY A 76 3.67 -1.69 14.25
CA GLY A 76 4.39 -0.72 15.07
C GLY A 76 5.00 0.43 14.27
N THR A 77 5.78 1.26 14.95
CA THR A 77 6.43 2.42 14.32
C THR A 77 7.55 1.97 13.39
N LYS A 78 7.49 2.43 12.12
CA LYS A 78 8.50 2.19 11.10
C LYS A 78 9.21 3.48 10.77
N GLU A 79 10.53 3.44 10.87
CA GLU A 79 11.39 4.48 10.33
C GLU A 79 11.51 4.25 8.84
N ILE A 80 11.01 5.19 8.06
CA ILE A 80 11.04 5.14 6.61
C ILE A 80 12.06 6.15 6.14
N THR A 81 13.01 5.69 5.32
CA THR A 81 13.98 6.56 4.66
C THR A 81 13.93 6.29 3.16
N VAL A 82 13.83 7.35 2.37
CA VAL A 82 13.92 7.29 0.92
C VAL A 82 15.15 8.07 0.50
N LYS A 83 16.02 7.45 -0.30
CA LYS A 83 17.27 8.03 -0.79
C LYS A 83 17.27 8.08 -2.31
N PHE A 84 18.11 8.95 -2.86
CA PHE A 84 18.45 8.85 -4.28
C PHE A 84 19.15 7.53 -4.56
N ALA A 85 18.79 6.87 -5.65
CA ALA A 85 19.27 5.52 -5.94
C ALA A 85 20.81 5.44 -5.97
N GLY A 86 21.36 4.51 -5.19
CA GLY A 86 22.81 4.31 -5.07
C GLY A 86 23.58 5.45 -4.40
N GLN A 87 22.90 6.42 -3.79
CA GLN A 87 23.51 7.59 -3.14
C GLN A 87 23.14 7.66 -1.65
N PRO A 88 23.99 8.25 -0.80
CA PRO A 88 23.67 8.45 0.62
C PRO A 88 22.63 9.56 0.83
N THR A 89 22.43 10.44 -0.16
CA THR A 89 21.54 11.61 -0.08
C THR A 89 20.09 11.18 0.15
N ILE A 90 19.51 11.68 1.24
CA ILE A 90 18.10 11.45 1.59
C ILE A 90 17.21 12.34 0.72
N PHE A 91 16.22 11.72 0.08
CA PHE A 91 15.11 12.42 -0.55
C PHE A 91 14.12 12.89 0.53
N SER A 92 13.66 11.97 1.37
CA SER A 92 12.79 12.28 2.51
C SER A 92 12.82 11.13 3.52
N ALA A 93 12.58 11.43 4.80
CA ALA A 93 12.52 10.43 5.86
C ALA A 93 11.47 10.82 6.90
N ASN A 94 10.74 9.82 7.43
CA ASN A 94 9.73 10.04 8.46
C ASN A 94 9.44 8.75 9.23
N LYS A 95 8.70 8.83 10.33
CA LYS A 95 8.19 7.67 11.06
C LYS A 95 6.70 7.49 10.81
N TYR A 96 6.30 6.27 10.48
CA TYR A 96 4.89 5.94 10.25
C TYR A 96 4.47 4.82 11.19
N ASN A 97 3.27 4.92 11.74
CA ASN A 97 2.71 3.85 12.54
C ASN A 97 1.96 2.85 11.66
N VAL A 98 2.35 1.59 11.76
CA VAL A 98 1.72 0.47 11.05
C VAL A 98 0.82 -0.27 12.04
N SER A 99 -0.47 -0.35 11.71
CA SER A 99 -1.46 -0.97 12.61
C SER A 99 -1.36 -2.50 12.60
N ASP A 100 -1.63 -3.11 13.74
CA ASP A 100 -1.88 -4.55 13.85
C ASP A 100 -3.39 -4.80 13.70
N LEU A 101 -3.78 -5.20 12.49
CA LEU A 101 -5.14 -5.65 12.21
C LEU A 101 -5.12 -7.18 12.25
N ARG A 102 -5.50 -7.75 13.38
CA ARG A 102 -5.32 -9.19 13.66
C ARG A 102 -5.98 -10.12 12.64
N ASP A 103 -7.10 -9.69 12.06
CA ASP A 103 -7.92 -10.50 11.15
C ASP A 103 -7.40 -10.48 9.70
N GLN A 104 -6.70 -9.41 9.30
CA GLN A 104 -6.12 -9.26 7.96
C GLN A 104 -4.98 -8.24 8.00
N PRO A 105 -3.91 -8.41 7.21
CA PRO A 105 -2.80 -7.47 7.26
C PRO A 105 -3.24 -6.04 6.96
N ALA A 106 -2.80 -5.10 7.78
CA ALA A 106 -2.93 -3.68 7.45
C ALA A 106 -2.08 -3.39 6.21
N ARG A 107 -2.69 -2.80 5.18
CA ARG A 107 -2.01 -2.48 3.91
C ARG A 107 -1.89 -0.97 3.75
N TYR A 108 -0.77 -0.52 3.21
CA TYR A 108 -0.48 0.90 3.04
C TYR A 108 0.16 1.21 1.70
N THR A 109 -0.16 2.36 1.13
CA THR A 109 0.52 2.94 -0.03
C THR A 109 1.31 4.14 0.45
N LEU A 110 2.63 4.06 0.30
CA LEU A 110 3.58 5.13 0.57
C LEU A 110 4.04 5.72 -0.77
N MET A 111 4.13 7.05 -0.86
CA MET A 111 4.59 7.69 -2.09
C MET A 111 5.60 8.79 -1.81
N ALA A 112 6.69 8.81 -2.60
CA ALA A 112 7.52 10.00 -2.72
C ALA A 112 6.85 10.98 -3.69
N VAL A 113 6.68 12.24 -3.26
CA VAL A 113 6.03 13.31 -4.04
C VAL A 113 6.83 14.60 -3.96
N ASN A 114 6.39 15.60 -4.72
CA ASN A 114 7.02 16.91 -4.91
C ASN A 114 8.41 16.85 -5.58
N LYS A 115 8.84 18.03 -6.02
CA LYS A 115 10.24 18.29 -6.38
C LYS A 115 11.11 18.28 -5.14
N LEU A 116 12.41 18.07 -5.32
CA LEU A 116 13.46 17.96 -4.30
C LEU A 116 13.40 19.07 -3.25
N GLN A 117 13.12 20.32 -3.65
CA GLN A 117 13.06 21.45 -2.71
C GLN A 117 11.95 21.29 -1.66
N ASN A 118 10.91 20.50 -1.97
CA ASN A 118 9.77 20.24 -1.12
C ASN A 118 9.52 18.72 -0.97
N ALA A 119 10.58 17.90 -1.07
CA ALA A 119 10.49 16.46 -1.09
C ALA A 119 9.71 15.92 0.12
N GLU A 120 8.74 15.05 -0.15
CA GLU A 120 7.78 14.62 0.87
C GLU A 120 7.34 13.17 0.65
N LEU A 121 6.91 12.55 1.74
CA LEU A 121 6.32 11.23 1.76
C LEU A 121 4.84 11.32 2.15
N LEU A 122 3.97 10.76 1.31
CA LEU A 122 2.55 10.58 1.60
C LEU A 122 2.25 9.14 1.98
N TRP A 123 1.43 8.94 3.02
CA TRP A 123 1.12 7.63 3.58
C TRP A 123 -0.40 7.44 3.66
N PHE A 124 -0.90 6.44 2.95
CA PHE A 124 -2.33 6.13 2.89
C PHE A 124 -2.57 4.69 3.34
N GLN A 125 -3.54 4.48 4.22
CA GLN A 125 -4.04 3.14 4.50
C GLN A 125 -4.91 2.66 3.33
N ASP A 126 -4.73 1.41 2.93
CA ASP A 126 -5.47 0.79 1.86
C ASP A 126 -6.55 -0.14 2.40
N ASN A 127 -7.77 0.09 1.94
CA ASN A 127 -8.85 -0.87 2.10
C ASN A 127 -8.89 -1.78 0.88
N LEU A 128 -8.27 -2.95 0.99
CA LEU A 128 -8.25 -3.97 -0.06
C LEU A 128 -9.28 -5.09 0.18
N THR A 129 -10.40 -4.78 0.83
CA THR A 129 -11.53 -5.72 0.91
C THR A 129 -11.90 -6.20 -0.49
N THR A 130 -12.05 -7.51 -0.62
CA THR A 130 -12.39 -8.18 -1.88
C THR A 130 -13.65 -7.55 -2.48
N PRO A 131 -13.61 -7.13 -3.76
CA PRO A 131 -14.80 -6.64 -4.44
C PRO A 131 -15.91 -7.71 -4.49
N ALA A 132 -17.16 -7.26 -4.48
CA ALA A 132 -18.30 -8.15 -4.74
C ALA A 132 -18.21 -8.81 -6.13
N ASN A 133 -18.99 -9.88 -6.33
CA ASN A 133 -19.06 -10.56 -7.63
C ASN A 133 -19.34 -9.56 -8.76
N ASP A 134 -18.62 -9.76 -9.88
CA ASP A 134 -18.67 -8.91 -11.08
C ASP A 134 -18.30 -7.44 -10.84
N LYS A 135 -17.59 -7.14 -9.74
CA LYS A 135 -17.07 -5.81 -9.45
C LYS A 135 -15.55 -5.79 -9.44
N ALA A 136 -15.02 -4.63 -9.77
CA ALA A 136 -13.67 -4.20 -9.42
C ALA A 136 -13.76 -3.00 -8.46
N HIS A 137 -12.70 -2.72 -7.72
CA HIS A 137 -12.58 -1.47 -6.96
C HIS A 137 -11.60 -0.51 -7.61
N LEU A 138 -11.89 0.80 -7.54
CA LEU A 138 -10.99 1.86 -8.01
C LEU A 138 -10.84 2.94 -6.94
N ARG A 139 -9.61 3.41 -6.75
CA ARG A 139 -9.26 4.66 -6.06
C ARG A 139 -8.44 5.57 -6.97
N ILE A 140 -8.51 6.87 -6.75
CA ILE A 140 -7.60 7.86 -7.35
C ILE A 140 -6.74 8.48 -6.25
N ILE A 141 -5.46 8.71 -6.52
CA ILE A 141 -4.59 9.53 -5.67
C ILE A 141 -4.01 10.67 -6.48
N HIS A 142 -4.07 11.89 -5.94
CA HIS A 142 -3.50 13.07 -6.58
C HIS A 142 -2.13 13.42 -5.98
N ALA A 143 -1.07 13.12 -6.71
CA ALA A 143 0.33 13.32 -6.33
C ALA A 143 1.06 14.41 -7.15
N SER A 144 0.40 15.07 -8.11
CA SER A 144 0.95 16.21 -8.84
C SER A 144 0.71 17.53 -8.07
N ALA A 145 1.77 18.23 -7.68
CA ALA A 145 1.65 19.36 -6.75
C ALA A 145 1.21 20.68 -7.39
N ASP A 146 1.62 20.93 -8.63
CA ASP A 146 1.33 22.15 -9.40
C ASP A 146 0.20 21.94 -10.42
N ALA A 147 -0.43 20.76 -10.43
CA ALA A 147 -1.66 20.52 -11.18
C ALA A 147 -2.88 21.02 -10.39
N PRO A 148 -3.94 21.47 -11.11
CA PRO A 148 -5.20 21.85 -10.47
C PRO A 148 -5.87 20.64 -9.82
N ALA A 149 -6.80 20.88 -8.89
CA ALA A 149 -7.70 19.83 -8.42
C ALA A 149 -8.40 19.13 -9.59
N ILE A 150 -8.69 17.84 -9.42
CA ILE A 150 -9.16 16.99 -10.52
C ILE A 150 -10.50 16.33 -10.20
N ASN A 151 -11.24 15.99 -11.25
CA ASN A 151 -12.36 15.07 -11.23
C ASN A 151 -12.04 13.84 -12.10
N ALA A 152 -12.60 12.69 -11.76
CA ALA A 152 -12.43 11.46 -12.54
C ALA A 152 -13.76 11.02 -13.17
N PHE A 153 -13.74 10.62 -14.43
CA PHE A 153 -14.92 10.17 -15.19
C PHE A 153 -14.63 8.86 -15.89
N SER A 154 -15.63 7.99 -16.02
CA SER A 154 -15.53 6.80 -16.87
C SER A 154 -15.86 7.17 -18.32
N GLY A 155 -14.89 6.99 -19.22
CA GLY A 155 -15.01 7.33 -20.64
C GLY A 155 -15.50 8.76 -20.85
N SER A 156 -16.52 8.93 -21.70
CA SER A 156 -17.16 10.21 -22.00
C SER A 156 -18.29 10.58 -21.04
N SER A 157 -18.44 9.89 -19.90
CA SER A 157 -19.46 10.22 -18.89
C SER A 157 -19.42 11.70 -18.50
N THR A 158 -20.60 12.26 -18.24
CA THR A 158 -20.80 13.60 -17.68
C THR A 158 -20.93 13.57 -16.15
N THR A 159 -21.17 12.40 -15.56
CA THR A 159 -21.20 12.19 -14.11
C THR A 159 -19.81 11.79 -13.62
N ALA A 160 -19.29 12.52 -12.64
CA ALA A 160 -18.03 12.21 -11.99
C ALA A 160 -18.14 10.93 -11.17
N LEU A 161 -17.05 10.17 -11.11
CA LEU A 161 -16.94 8.94 -10.32
C LEU A 161 -16.92 9.20 -8.81
N TYR A 162 -16.52 10.40 -8.40
CA TYR A 162 -16.44 10.83 -7.01
C TYR A 162 -17.26 12.10 -6.81
N PRO A 163 -17.87 12.29 -5.64
CA PRO A 163 -18.79 13.40 -5.39
C PRO A 163 -18.08 14.76 -5.23
N ALA A 164 -16.79 14.75 -4.92
CA ALA A 164 -15.99 15.95 -4.69
C ALA A 164 -14.72 15.93 -5.53
N ALA A 165 -14.21 17.14 -5.83
CA ALA A 165 -12.93 17.31 -6.48
C ALA A 165 -11.80 16.74 -5.61
N ILE A 166 -10.89 16.03 -6.26
CA ILE A 166 -9.76 15.37 -5.63
C ILE A 166 -8.63 16.39 -5.60
N SER A 167 -8.25 16.80 -4.39
CA SER A 167 -7.19 17.79 -4.17
C SER A 167 -5.82 17.13 -4.12
N TYR A 168 -4.76 17.90 -4.38
CA TYR A 168 -3.39 17.43 -4.19
C TYR A 168 -3.18 16.85 -2.78
N LYS A 169 -2.38 15.78 -2.69
CA LYS A 169 -2.10 14.95 -1.49
C LYS A 169 -3.27 14.15 -0.94
N THR A 170 -4.39 14.07 -1.65
CA THR A 170 -5.54 13.26 -1.23
C THR A 170 -5.63 11.96 -2.01
N ALA A 171 -6.14 10.94 -1.32
CA ALA A 171 -6.56 9.67 -1.90
C ALA A 171 -8.07 9.53 -1.67
N THR A 172 -8.81 9.15 -2.71
CA THR A 172 -10.25 8.93 -2.57
C THR A 172 -10.53 7.66 -1.78
N SER A 173 -11.77 7.44 -1.33
CA SER A 173 -12.20 6.08 -0.97
C SER A 173 -12.20 5.18 -2.22
N PHE A 174 -12.14 3.86 -2.02
CA PHE A 174 -12.37 2.92 -3.11
C PHE A 174 -13.87 2.89 -3.47
N ILE A 175 -14.18 2.94 -4.76
CA ILE A 175 -15.54 2.77 -5.29
C ILE A 175 -15.64 1.48 -6.09
N ALA A 176 -16.84 0.91 -6.15
CA ALA A 176 -17.12 -0.24 -6.99
C ALA A 176 -17.38 0.16 -8.45
N LEU A 177 -16.72 -0.53 -9.36
CA LEU A 177 -16.95 -0.46 -10.80
C LEU A 177 -17.50 -1.79 -11.28
N ASN A 178 -18.36 -1.76 -12.30
CA ASN A 178 -18.73 -2.98 -13.01
C ASN A 178 -17.49 -3.56 -13.68
N ALA A 179 -17.27 -4.87 -13.50
CA ALA A 179 -16.26 -5.56 -14.29
C ALA A 179 -16.63 -5.48 -15.77
N THR A 180 -15.62 -5.28 -16.62
CA THR A 180 -15.80 -5.21 -18.06
C THR A 180 -16.02 -6.60 -18.62
N LEU A 181 -17.06 -6.76 -19.42
CA LEU A 181 -17.31 -8.00 -20.16
C LEU A 181 -16.10 -8.32 -21.05
N ARG A 182 -15.63 -9.57 -21.01
CA ARG A 182 -14.55 -10.09 -21.88
C ARG A 182 -13.26 -9.23 -21.89
N GLY A 183 -13.00 -8.48 -20.82
CA GLY A 183 -11.79 -7.65 -20.71
C GLY A 183 -11.76 -6.41 -21.61
N THR A 184 -12.91 -5.93 -22.09
CA THR A 184 -12.98 -4.71 -22.90
C THR A 184 -12.37 -3.51 -22.16
N SER A 185 -11.37 -2.89 -22.76
CA SER A 185 -10.71 -1.70 -22.22
C SER A 185 -11.58 -0.45 -22.39
N TYR A 186 -11.53 0.44 -21.40
CA TYR A 186 -12.07 1.78 -21.45
C TYR A 186 -11.06 2.75 -20.84
N SER A 187 -11.41 4.03 -20.70
CA SER A 187 -10.53 5.01 -20.06
C SER A 187 -11.17 5.67 -18.86
N ILE A 188 -10.36 5.98 -17.85
CA ILE A 188 -10.71 6.94 -16.82
C ILE A 188 -10.13 8.28 -17.25
N GLN A 189 -11.01 9.25 -17.48
CA GLN A 189 -10.61 10.61 -17.79
C GLN A 189 -10.39 11.39 -16.49
N ILE A 190 -9.18 11.89 -16.33
CA ILE A 190 -8.80 12.85 -15.30
C ILE A 190 -8.98 14.24 -15.90
N ARG A 191 -9.91 15.02 -15.36
CA ARG A 191 -10.26 16.35 -15.84
C ARG A 191 -9.96 17.41 -14.78
N ASN A 192 -9.63 18.62 -15.21
CA ASN A 192 -9.54 19.78 -14.35
C ASN A 192 -10.91 20.02 -13.68
N ALA A 193 -10.95 20.11 -12.36
CA ALA A 193 -12.20 20.22 -11.62
C ALA A 193 -12.97 21.52 -11.88
N THR A 194 -12.28 22.59 -12.27
CA THR A 194 -12.86 23.91 -12.53
C THR A 194 -13.28 24.08 -13.99
N THR A 195 -12.40 23.74 -14.93
CA THR A 195 -12.64 23.98 -16.37
C THR A 195 -13.21 22.78 -17.11
N ASN A 196 -13.25 21.61 -16.47
CA ASN A 196 -13.62 20.32 -17.05
C ASN A 196 -12.74 19.88 -18.25
N ALA A 197 -11.62 20.57 -18.50
CA ALA A 197 -10.67 20.18 -19.54
C ALA A 197 -10.02 18.82 -19.20
N ILE A 198 -9.89 17.93 -20.19
CA ILE A 198 -9.22 16.64 -20.01
C ILE A 198 -7.72 16.89 -19.82
N ILE A 199 -7.19 16.45 -18.68
CA ILE A 199 -5.76 16.51 -18.38
C ILE A 199 -5.09 15.23 -18.89
N ARG A 200 -5.69 14.07 -18.55
CA ARG A 200 -5.21 12.74 -18.98
C ARG A 200 -6.37 11.76 -19.14
N SER A 201 -6.18 10.79 -20.02
CA SER A 201 -7.02 9.61 -20.13
C SER A 201 -6.17 8.38 -19.79
N GLN A 202 -6.54 7.66 -18.74
CA GLN A 202 -5.87 6.43 -18.32
C GLN A 202 -6.64 5.23 -18.86
N PRO A 203 -6.09 4.46 -19.82
CA PRO A 203 -6.69 3.19 -20.22
C PRO A 203 -6.72 2.21 -19.05
N MET A 204 -7.81 1.46 -18.91
CA MET A 204 -7.94 0.38 -17.95
C MET A 204 -8.97 -0.67 -18.39
N THR A 205 -8.81 -1.88 -17.86
CA THR A 205 -9.80 -2.95 -17.95
C THR A 205 -10.17 -3.32 -16.52
N ALA A 206 -11.46 -3.22 -16.18
CA ALA A 206 -11.93 -3.58 -14.84
C ALA A 206 -12.18 -5.09 -14.76
N VAL A 207 -11.30 -5.81 -14.08
CA VAL A 207 -11.41 -7.26 -13.91
C VAL A 207 -12.12 -7.58 -12.59
N SER A 208 -13.05 -8.54 -12.63
CA SER A 208 -13.79 -8.99 -11.44
C SER A 208 -12.83 -9.41 -10.32
N GLY A 209 -13.10 -8.96 -9.09
CA GLY A 209 -12.29 -9.22 -7.91
C GLY A 209 -10.98 -8.43 -7.82
N LYS A 210 -10.67 -7.54 -8.79
CA LYS A 210 -9.44 -6.74 -8.78
C LYS A 210 -9.65 -5.34 -8.20
N ILE A 211 -8.58 -4.82 -7.61
CA ILE A 211 -8.54 -3.50 -6.96
C ILE A 211 -7.46 -2.68 -7.65
N TYR A 212 -7.80 -1.45 -8.00
CA TYR A 212 -6.94 -0.56 -8.76
C TYR A 212 -6.78 0.79 -8.08
N THR A 213 -5.60 1.38 -8.25
CA THR A 213 -5.31 2.76 -7.90
C THR A 213 -4.78 3.47 -9.13
N ILE A 214 -5.39 4.60 -9.49
CA ILE A 214 -4.79 5.53 -10.47
C ILE A 214 -4.08 6.63 -9.69
N VAL A 215 -2.77 6.75 -9.89
CA VAL A 215 -1.98 7.83 -9.33
C VAL A 215 -1.80 8.90 -10.40
N VAL A 216 -2.31 10.12 -10.14
CA VAL A 216 -2.07 11.30 -10.95
C VAL A 216 -0.80 11.96 -10.45
N ARG A 217 0.29 11.88 -11.22
CA ARG A 217 1.65 12.27 -10.83
C ARG A 217 2.28 13.19 -11.88
N GLY A 218 3.50 13.64 -11.64
CA GLY A 218 4.21 14.54 -12.55
C GLY A 218 4.01 16.00 -12.16
N ALA A 219 4.49 16.90 -13.01
CA ALA A 219 4.35 18.33 -12.81
C ALA A 219 3.78 19.01 -14.05
N VAL A 220 3.00 20.07 -13.87
CA VAL A 220 2.61 20.97 -14.97
C VAL A 220 3.84 21.67 -15.52
N THR A 221 4.72 22.12 -14.63
CA THR A 221 6.03 22.71 -14.96
C THR A 221 7.12 21.73 -14.53
N PRO A 222 7.57 20.80 -15.40
CA PRO A 222 8.60 19.84 -15.05
C PRO A 222 9.95 20.52 -14.80
N SER A 223 10.84 19.81 -14.10
CA SER A 223 12.22 20.26 -13.90
C SER A 223 12.98 20.23 -15.23
N PRO A 224 13.92 21.17 -15.49
CA PRO A 224 14.78 21.13 -16.68
C PRO A 224 15.57 19.82 -16.82
N TRP A 225 15.87 19.16 -15.69
CA TRP A 225 16.60 17.89 -15.64
C TRP A 225 15.71 16.66 -15.93
N ALA A 226 14.39 16.82 -15.87
CA ALA A 226 13.41 15.77 -16.10
C ALA A 226 12.20 16.28 -16.92
N PRO A 227 12.42 16.83 -18.12
CA PRO A 227 11.38 17.54 -18.87
C PRO A 227 10.22 16.64 -19.32
N ALA A 228 10.45 15.33 -19.42
CA ALA A 228 9.42 14.35 -19.77
C ALA A 228 8.41 14.07 -18.64
N ASN A 229 8.72 14.45 -17.39
CA ASN A 229 7.91 14.14 -16.21
C ASN A 229 6.75 15.13 -16.02
N THR A 230 6.03 15.36 -17.12
CA THR A 230 4.78 16.14 -17.16
C THR A 230 3.64 15.41 -16.43
N VAL A 231 2.52 16.09 -16.18
CA VAL A 231 1.34 15.49 -15.57
C VAL A 231 0.91 14.23 -16.34
N SER A 232 0.87 13.11 -15.63
CA SER A 232 0.59 11.79 -16.17
C SER A 232 -0.15 10.93 -15.15
N THR A 233 -0.60 9.76 -15.59
CA THR A 233 -1.27 8.77 -14.75
C THR A 233 -0.49 7.47 -14.74
N THR A 234 -0.44 6.81 -13.59
CA THR A 234 -0.05 5.39 -13.49
C THR A 234 -1.24 4.60 -12.98
N LEU A 235 -1.60 3.53 -13.68
CA LEU A 235 -2.52 2.52 -13.15
C LEU A 235 -1.72 1.48 -12.36
N VAL A 236 -2.12 1.27 -11.11
CA VAL A 236 -1.54 0.27 -10.21
C VAL A 236 -2.62 -0.76 -9.89
N ALA A 237 -2.30 -2.05 -10.05
CA ALA A 237 -3.13 -3.13 -9.55
C ALA A 237 -2.70 -3.45 -8.12
N ASN A 238 -3.58 -3.22 -7.15
CA ASN A 238 -3.34 -3.50 -5.74
C ASN A 238 -3.67 -4.99 -5.50
N ASN A 239 -2.68 -5.88 -5.66
CA ASN A 239 -2.81 -7.31 -5.34
C ASN A 239 -2.15 -7.62 -3.99
#